data_AF-A0A949LM13-F1
#
_entry.id   AF-A0A949LM13-F1
#
_cell.length_a   1.000
_cell.length_b   1.000
_cell.length_c   1.000
_cell.angle_alpha   90.00
_cell.angle_beta   90.00
_cell.angle_gamma   90.00
#
_symmetry.space_group_name_H-M   'P 1'
#
loop_
_entity.id
_entity.type
_entity.pdbx_description
1 polymer ?
#
loop_
_entity_poly.entity_id
_entity_poly.type
_entity_poly.pdbx_seq_one_letter_code
_entity_poly.pdbx_strand_id
1 'polypeptide(L)'
;MLNCIDDARYAAHQRPGMLAMYSKNILMLEGVWKPDSVTGYLMECVATLTWRPFRYRAQMTRYSKLFRYLLSIQLAGTCVIITRDQEHTAYNICECFSYFQKRWEDHTSLLETQTLNMPSLTGKPSLVRRWAAQIEGVGVKHSMEAERLFKTPYELASSDEHDWITVPGIGAKLARSIIKQIHETE
;
A
#
# COMPACT_ATOMS: atom_id res chain seq x y z
N MET A 1 -1.17 18.25 -13.83
CA MET A 1 -1.77 18.14 -12.47
C MET A 1 -2.59 19.37 -12.07
N LEU A 2 -2.03 20.58 -12.05
CA LEU A 2 -2.75 21.78 -11.56
C LEU A 2 -4.09 22.06 -12.24
N ASN A 3 -4.20 21.85 -13.57
CA ASN A 3 -5.50 21.90 -14.26
C ASN A 3 -6.53 20.95 -13.63
N CYS A 4 -6.13 19.69 -13.37
CA CYS A 4 -6.99 18.68 -12.76
C CYS A 4 -7.40 18.98 -11.31
N ILE A 5 -6.64 19.83 -10.61
CA ILE A 5 -6.99 20.29 -9.27
C ILE A 5 -8.15 21.30 -9.34
N ASP A 6 -8.11 22.21 -10.31
CA ASP A 6 -9.13 23.26 -10.43
C ASP A 6 -10.45 22.78 -10.99
N ASP A 7 -10.40 21.87 -11.97
CA ASP A 7 -11.59 21.33 -12.64
C ASP A 7 -12.04 19.97 -12.06
N ALA A 8 -11.37 19.51 -11.00
CA ALA A 8 -11.61 18.23 -10.34
C ALA A 8 -11.58 17.00 -11.29
N ARG A 9 -11.04 17.08 -12.51
CA ARG A 9 -11.07 15.98 -13.49
C ARG A 9 -10.53 14.67 -12.94
N TYR A 10 -9.42 14.74 -12.21
CA TYR A 10 -8.84 13.54 -11.60
C TYR A 10 -9.69 13.05 -10.43
N ALA A 11 -9.98 13.92 -9.46
CA ALA A 11 -10.61 13.53 -8.20
C ALA A 11 -12.08 13.11 -8.36
N ALA A 12 -12.84 13.75 -9.25
CA ALA A 12 -14.27 13.54 -9.42
C ALA A 12 -14.62 12.48 -10.49
N HIS A 13 -13.77 12.28 -11.49
CA HIS A 13 -14.12 11.42 -12.63
C HIS A 13 -13.16 10.23 -12.80
N GLN A 14 -11.87 10.50 -12.95
CA GLN A 14 -10.90 9.43 -13.23
C GLN A 14 -10.69 8.52 -12.01
N ARG A 15 -10.48 9.11 -10.83
CA ARG A 15 -10.18 8.37 -9.60
C ARG A 15 -11.33 7.44 -9.17
N PRO A 16 -12.62 7.85 -9.17
CA PRO A 16 -13.70 6.93 -8.85
C PRO A 16 -13.77 5.73 -9.80
N GLY A 17 -13.57 5.94 -11.11
CA GLY A 17 -13.51 4.84 -12.07
C GLY A 17 -12.34 3.90 -11.80
N MET A 18 -11.15 4.45 -11.51
CA MET A 18 -9.98 3.65 -11.14
C MET A 18 -10.20 2.85 -9.85
N LEU A 19 -10.80 3.45 -8.81
CA LEU A 19 -11.11 2.78 -7.55
C LEU A 19 -12.15 1.66 -7.72
N ALA A 20 -13.07 1.81 -8.67
CA ALA A 20 -14.05 0.77 -8.99
C ALA A 20 -13.42 -0.43 -9.72
N MET A 21 -12.35 -0.21 -10.49
CA MET A 21 -11.73 -1.24 -11.34
C MET A 21 -10.47 -1.87 -10.72
N TYR A 22 -9.75 -1.14 -9.86
CA TYR A 22 -8.44 -1.55 -9.37
C TYR A 22 -8.36 -1.47 -7.84
N SER A 23 -7.81 -2.54 -7.24
CA SER A 23 -7.54 -2.60 -5.80
C SER A 23 -6.40 -1.69 -5.36
N LYS A 24 -5.52 -1.31 -6.28
CA LYS A 24 -4.39 -0.42 -6.06
C LYS A 24 -4.30 0.63 -7.15
N ASN A 25 -4.10 1.87 -6.72
CA ASN A 25 -4.05 3.03 -7.59
C ASN A 25 -2.78 3.79 -7.30
N ILE A 26 -1.97 4.01 -8.33
CA ILE A 26 -0.71 4.75 -8.24
C ILE A 26 -0.84 5.99 -9.13
N LEU A 27 -0.59 7.17 -8.56
CA LEU A 27 -0.48 8.44 -9.26
C LEU A 27 1.00 8.82 -9.32
N MET A 28 1.59 8.71 -10.51
CA MET A 28 2.95 9.19 -10.76
C MET A 28 2.90 10.63 -11.23
N LEU A 29 3.55 11.54 -10.52
CA LEU A 29 3.63 12.96 -10.84
C LEU A 29 5.06 13.30 -11.28
N GLU A 30 5.22 13.52 -12.58
CA GLU A 30 6.50 13.86 -13.19
C GLU A 30 6.81 15.36 -13.06
N GLY A 31 8.06 15.66 -12.71
CA GLY A 31 8.66 16.98 -12.76
C GLY A 31 9.57 17.26 -11.56
N VAL A 32 10.47 18.23 -11.75
CA VAL A 32 11.35 18.74 -10.68
C VAL A 32 10.78 20.03 -10.12
N TRP A 33 10.24 19.95 -8.92
CA TRP A 33 9.61 21.09 -8.25
C TRP A 33 9.90 21.13 -6.76
N LYS A 34 9.86 22.32 -6.16
CA LYS A 34 10.11 22.55 -4.74
C LYS A 34 9.35 23.77 -4.23
N PRO A 35 9.12 23.92 -2.91
CA PRO A 35 8.70 25.22 -2.37
C PRO A 35 9.86 26.22 -2.44
N ASP A 36 9.55 27.47 -2.76
CA ASP A 36 10.44 28.59 -2.51
C ASP A 36 10.58 28.82 -1.00
N SER A 37 11.81 28.99 -0.50
CA SER A 37 12.07 29.08 0.93
C SER A 37 11.56 30.37 1.58
N VAL A 38 11.38 31.43 0.79
CA VAL A 38 10.97 32.76 1.28
C VAL A 38 9.46 32.95 1.07
N THR A 39 9.00 32.71 -0.15
CA THR A 39 7.62 33.00 -0.55
C THR A 39 6.69 31.81 -0.46
N GLY A 40 7.20 30.57 -0.38
CA GLY A 40 6.38 29.37 -0.41
C GLY A 40 5.65 29.12 -1.75
N TYR A 41 6.04 29.82 -2.82
CA TYR A 41 5.55 29.52 -4.16
C TYR A 41 6.12 28.20 -4.66
N LEU A 42 5.36 27.53 -5.52
CA LEU A 42 5.84 26.36 -6.25
C LEU A 42 6.90 26.83 -7.24
N MET A 43 8.07 26.24 -7.16
CA MET A 43 9.18 26.47 -8.07
C MET A 43 9.34 25.26 -8.98
N GLU A 44 9.64 25.48 -10.25
CA GLU A 44 10.07 24.42 -11.19
C GLU A 44 11.54 24.61 -11.56
N CYS A 45 12.21 23.49 -11.78
CA CYS A 45 13.54 23.48 -12.36
C CYS A 45 13.42 23.38 -13.88
N VAL A 46 13.94 24.38 -14.59
CA VAL A 46 14.06 24.34 -16.05
C VAL A 46 15.40 23.71 -16.47
N ALA A 47 15.53 23.34 -17.74
CA ALA A 47 16.65 22.58 -18.32
C ALA A 47 18.07 23.05 -17.92
N THR A 48 18.24 24.30 -17.48
CA THR A 48 19.51 24.90 -17.05
C THR A 48 19.75 24.84 -15.53
N LEU A 49 19.12 23.92 -14.80
CA LEU A 49 19.14 23.85 -13.32
C LEU A 49 18.69 25.15 -12.63
N THR A 50 17.99 26.00 -13.37
CA THR A 50 17.52 27.29 -12.89
C THR A 50 16.14 27.10 -12.29
N TRP A 51 15.97 27.58 -11.07
CA TRP A 51 14.69 27.55 -10.38
C TRP A 51 13.92 28.82 -10.67
N ARG A 52 12.67 28.66 -11.12
CA ARG A 52 11.77 29.79 -11.32
C ARG A 52 10.39 29.50 -10.74
N PRO A 53 9.62 30.54 -10.37
CA PRO A 53 8.25 30.34 -9.93
C PRO A 53 7.41 29.70 -11.03
N PHE A 54 6.73 28.62 -10.68
CA PHE A 54 5.78 27.96 -11.56
C PHE A 54 4.58 28.88 -11.78
N ARG A 55 4.33 29.23 -13.05
CA ARG A 55 3.20 30.05 -13.45
C ARG A 55 2.14 29.18 -14.10
N TYR A 56 0.96 29.18 -13.50
CA TYR A 56 -0.21 28.46 -13.99
C TYR A 56 -1.31 29.48 -14.32
N ARG A 57 -1.81 29.50 -15.56
CA ARG A 57 -2.78 30.50 -16.05
C ARG A 57 -2.38 31.95 -15.70
N ALA A 58 -1.12 32.28 -15.97
CA ALA A 58 -0.47 33.56 -15.64
C ALA A 58 -0.29 33.89 -14.14
N GLN A 59 -0.77 33.05 -13.21
CA GLN A 59 -0.63 33.27 -11.77
C GLN A 59 0.48 32.40 -11.15
N MET A 60 1.17 32.94 -10.14
CA MET A 60 2.10 32.17 -9.31
C MET A 60 1.30 31.21 -8.43
N THR A 61 1.66 29.93 -8.45
CA THR A 61 0.97 28.91 -7.65
C THR A 61 1.68 28.69 -6.33
N ARG A 62 0.94 28.66 -5.21
CA ARG A 62 1.51 28.27 -3.89
C ARG A 62 1.80 26.77 -3.87
N TYR A 63 2.97 26.40 -3.35
CA TYR A 63 3.34 25.00 -3.18
C TYR A 63 2.32 24.23 -2.31
N SER A 64 1.81 24.89 -1.27
CA SER A 64 0.83 24.32 -0.34
C SER A 64 -0.46 23.85 -1.02
N LYS A 65 -0.87 24.46 -2.14
CA LYS A 65 -2.03 24.02 -2.92
C LYS A 65 -1.79 22.64 -3.52
N LEU A 66 -0.65 22.44 -4.17
CA LEU A 66 -0.27 21.14 -4.74
C LEU A 66 -0.07 20.10 -3.63
N PHE A 67 0.70 20.45 -2.59
CA PHE A 67 1.00 19.53 -1.50
C PHE A 67 -0.25 19.03 -0.77
N ARG A 68 -1.15 19.93 -0.37
CA ARG A 68 -2.39 19.54 0.31
C ARG A 68 -3.26 18.65 -0.56
N TYR A 69 -3.35 18.95 -1.85
CA TYR A 69 -4.08 18.11 -2.79
C TYR A 69 -3.49 16.70 -2.88
N LEU A 70 -2.16 16.57 -3.07
CA LEU A 70 -1.50 15.27 -3.16
C LEU A 70 -1.64 14.49 -1.85
N LEU A 71 -1.52 15.17 -0.71
CA LEU A 71 -1.75 14.58 0.61
C LEU A 71 -3.19 14.05 0.74
N SER A 72 -4.20 14.82 0.32
CA SER A 72 -5.59 14.37 0.33
C SER A 72 -5.80 13.14 -0.57
N ILE A 73 -5.19 13.10 -1.76
CA ILE A 73 -5.25 11.93 -2.65
C ILE A 73 -4.59 10.71 -1.99
N GLN A 74 -3.45 10.90 -1.32
CA GLN A 74 -2.73 9.83 -0.64
C GLN A 74 -3.50 9.25 0.54
N LEU A 75 -4.04 10.12 1.40
CA LEU A 75 -4.91 9.71 2.52
C LEU A 75 -6.17 8.99 2.04
N ALA A 76 -6.63 9.30 0.83
CA ALA A 76 -7.78 8.66 0.22
C ALA A 76 -7.43 7.35 -0.53
N GLY A 77 -6.24 6.77 -0.27
CA GLY A 77 -5.88 5.41 -0.68
C GLY A 77 -5.14 5.30 -2.02
N THR A 78 -4.70 6.40 -2.61
CA THR A 78 -3.89 6.40 -3.84
C THR A 78 -2.42 6.56 -3.50
N CYS A 79 -1.53 5.67 -3.95
CA CYS A 79 -0.10 5.86 -3.77
C CYS A 79 0.39 6.98 -4.69
N VAL A 80 1.01 8.03 -4.14
CA VAL A 80 1.57 9.13 -4.94
C VAL A 80 3.08 8.94 -5.03
N ILE A 81 3.61 8.87 -6.24
CA ILE A 81 5.05 8.77 -6.52
C ILE A 81 5.45 10.02 -7.32
N ILE A 82 6.52 10.68 -6.91
CA ILE A 82 7.05 11.84 -7.61
C ILE A 82 8.26 11.38 -8.43
N THR A 83 8.22 11.65 -9.74
CA THR A 83 9.28 11.27 -10.67
C THR A 83 9.89 12.53 -11.28
N ARG A 84 11.12 12.43 -11.78
CA ARG A 84 11.91 13.58 -12.22
C ARG A 84 11.58 13.98 -13.66
N ASP A 85 11.59 12.96 -14.51
CA ASP A 85 11.55 13.00 -15.95
C ASP A 85 10.98 11.66 -16.46
N GLN A 86 10.81 11.54 -17.77
CA GLN A 86 10.22 10.36 -18.41
C GLN A 86 11.03 9.09 -18.17
N GLU A 87 12.35 9.18 -18.12
CA GLU A 87 13.22 8.03 -17.84
C GLU A 87 13.02 7.53 -16.41
N HIS A 88 13.01 8.43 -15.43
CA HIS A 88 12.72 8.10 -14.04
C HIS A 88 11.28 7.57 -13.89
N THR A 89 10.31 8.11 -14.63
CA THR A 89 8.93 7.60 -14.67
C THR A 89 8.89 6.17 -15.21
N ALA A 90 9.52 5.90 -16.37
CA ALA A 90 9.57 4.57 -16.96
C ALA A 90 10.26 3.56 -16.03
N TYR A 91 11.36 3.95 -15.40
CA TYR A 91 12.04 3.14 -14.40
C TYR A 91 11.11 2.77 -13.24
N ASN A 92 10.39 3.74 -12.65
CA ASN A 92 9.44 3.46 -11.57
C ASN A 92 8.28 2.57 -12.00
N ILE A 93 7.82 2.66 -13.26
CA ILE A 93 6.81 1.74 -13.80
C ILE A 93 7.34 0.30 -13.84
N CYS A 94 8.58 0.10 -14.31
CA CYS A 94 9.23 -1.20 -14.32
C CYS A 94 9.44 -1.77 -12.91
N GLU A 95 9.84 -0.93 -11.96
CA GLU A 95 9.98 -1.34 -10.55
C GLU A 95 8.63 -1.71 -9.94
N CYS A 96 7.57 -0.93 -10.19
CA CYS A 96 6.21 -1.28 -9.76
C CYS A 96 5.77 -2.61 -10.37
N PHE A 97 5.98 -2.81 -11.66
CA PHE A 97 5.65 -4.07 -12.33
C PHE A 97 6.37 -5.24 -11.65
N SER A 98 7.68 -5.14 -11.47
CA SER A 98 8.52 -6.16 -10.85
C SER A 98 8.11 -6.44 -9.40
N TYR A 99 7.77 -5.40 -8.63
CA TYR A 99 7.24 -5.52 -7.28
C TYR A 99 5.96 -6.37 -7.23
N PHE A 100 5.03 -6.14 -8.17
CA PHE A 100 3.77 -6.89 -8.24
C PHE A 100 3.91 -8.29 -8.87
N GLN A 101 5.01 -8.59 -9.59
CA GLN A 101 5.28 -9.97 -10.06
C GLN A 101 5.73 -10.89 -8.93
N LYS A 102 6.33 -10.34 -7.88
CA LYS A 102 6.84 -11.11 -6.75
C LYS A 102 5.69 -11.55 -5.84
N ARG A 103 5.67 -12.84 -5.47
CA ARG A 103 4.67 -13.36 -4.52
C ARG A 103 4.79 -12.62 -3.19
N TRP A 104 3.68 -12.45 -2.51
CA TRP A 104 3.66 -11.60 -1.33
C TRP A 104 4.61 -12.10 -0.22
N GLU A 105 4.59 -13.41 -0.01
CA GLU A 105 5.44 -14.16 0.91
C GLU A 105 6.95 -14.00 0.63
N ASP A 106 7.34 -13.62 -0.59
CA ASP A 106 8.74 -13.45 -0.94
C ASP A 106 9.24 -12.02 -0.63
N HIS A 107 8.36 -11.08 -0.28
CA HIS A 107 8.73 -9.69 0.11
C HIS A 107 9.32 -9.63 1.54
N THR A 108 10.51 -10.21 1.70
CA THR A 108 11.19 -10.38 3.00
C THR A 108 11.63 -9.09 3.67
N SER A 109 11.77 -7.98 2.94
CA SER A 109 12.23 -6.70 3.51
C SER A 109 11.18 -5.98 4.37
N LEU A 110 9.92 -6.41 4.33
CA LEU A 110 8.81 -5.75 5.01
C LEU A 110 7.99 -6.70 5.88
N LEU A 111 8.56 -7.83 6.33
CA LEU A 111 7.84 -8.89 7.05
C LEU A 111 7.01 -8.37 8.24
N GLU A 112 7.54 -7.41 9.00
CA GLU A 112 6.79 -6.80 10.11
C GLU A 112 5.61 -5.98 9.60
N THR A 113 5.79 -5.17 8.55
CA THR A 113 4.70 -4.39 7.93
C THR A 113 3.65 -5.28 7.27
N GLN A 114 4.01 -6.49 6.82
CA GLN A 114 3.06 -7.47 6.28
C GLN A 114 2.02 -7.93 7.31
N THR A 115 2.31 -7.81 8.60
CA THR A 115 1.35 -8.13 9.67
C THR A 115 0.21 -7.12 9.76
N LEU A 116 0.41 -5.88 9.30
CA LEU A 116 -0.46 -4.75 9.64
C LEU A 116 -1.65 -4.53 8.71
N ASN A 117 -1.62 -5.01 7.46
CA ASN A 117 -2.78 -5.06 6.56
C ASN A 117 -2.34 -5.58 5.19
N MET A 118 -2.75 -6.81 4.87
CA MET A 118 -2.53 -7.41 3.55
C MET A 118 -3.42 -6.75 2.51
N PRO A 119 -2.87 -6.02 1.51
CA PRO A 119 -3.63 -5.81 0.30
C PRO A 119 -3.65 -7.13 -0.44
N SER A 120 -4.79 -7.82 -0.41
CA SER A 120 -4.89 -9.05 -1.18
C SER A 120 -4.79 -8.73 -2.67
N LEU A 121 -3.65 -9.08 -3.26
CA LEU A 121 -3.48 -9.17 -4.70
C LEU A 121 -4.07 -10.47 -5.27
N THR A 122 -4.43 -11.44 -4.40
CA THR A 122 -4.84 -12.80 -4.76
C THR A 122 -6.29 -13.15 -4.39
N GLY A 123 -7.17 -12.16 -4.21
CA GLY A 123 -8.60 -12.36 -3.91
C GLY A 123 -8.95 -12.23 -2.42
N LYS A 124 -10.22 -11.99 -2.11
CA LYS A 124 -10.66 -11.70 -0.72
C LYS A 124 -10.25 -12.85 0.22
N PRO A 125 -9.47 -12.60 1.29
CA PRO A 125 -9.06 -13.67 2.21
C PRO A 125 -10.30 -14.30 2.87
N SER A 126 -10.28 -15.60 3.11
CA SER A 126 -11.37 -16.26 3.84
C SER A 126 -11.50 -15.73 5.27
N LEU A 127 -12.61 -16.06 5.92
CA LEU A 127 -12.79 -15.74 7.33
C LEU A 127 -11.74 -16.47 8.20
N VAL A 128 -11.39 -17.71 7.86
CA VAL A 128 -10.34 -18.49 8.55
C VAL A 128 -9.01 -17.76 8.52
N ARG A 129 -8.57 -17.33 7.33
CA ARG A 129 -7.30 -16.61 7.18
C ARG A 129 -7.29 -15.31 7.98
N ARG A 130 -8.40 -14.57 7.95
CA ARG A 130 -8.52 -13.32 8.71
C ARG A 130 -8.41 -13.55 10.21
N TRP A 131 -9.07 -14.58 10.73
CA TRP A 131 -8.99 -14.96 12.15
C TRP A 131 -7.59 -15.44 12.54
N ALA A 132 -7.01 -16.36 11.76
CA ALA A 132 -5.66 -16.87 11.97
C ALA A 132 -4.63 -15.73 12.03
N ALA A 133 -4.74 -14.74 11.15
CA ALA A 133 -3.84 -13.58 11.11
C ALA A 133 -3.98 -12.61 12.30
N GLN A 134 -5.02 -12.75 13.15
CA GLN A 134 -5.12 -11.98 14.40
C GLN A 134 -4.36 -12.64 15.56
N ILE A 135 -3.93 -13.90 15.41
CA ILE A 135 -3.22 -14.63 16.46
C ILE A 135 -1.75 -14.17 16.50
N GLU A 136 -1.27 -13.82 17.69
CA GLU A 136 0.12 -13.37 17.87
C GLU A 136 1.11 -14.46 17.41
N GLY A 137 2.07 -14.05 16.58
CA GLY A 137 3.06 -14.95 15.97
C GLY A 137 2.59 -15.68 14.70
N VAL A 138 1.30 -15.56 14.33
CA VAL A 138 0.77 -16.10 13.07
C VAL A 138 0.82 -15.02 11.99
N GLY A 139 1.99 -14.90 11.35
CA GLY A 139 2.18 -14.03 10.19
C GLY A 139 1.44 -14.49 8.95
N VAL A 140 1.58 -13.72 7.86
CA VAL A 140 0.86 -13.94 6.59
C VAL A 140 1.02 -15.37 6.06
N LYS A 141 2.24 -15.87 6.01
CA LYS A 141 2.54 -17.22 5.50
C LYS A 141 1.84 -18.29 6.33
N HIS A 142 1.93 -18.23 7.66
CA HIS A 142 1.28 -19.18 8.54
C HIS A 142 -0.25 -19.09 8.46
N SER A 143 -0.82 -17.89 8.35
CA SER A 143 -2.28 -17.72 8.17
C SER A 143 -2.81 -18.31 6.86
N MET A 144 -2.01 -18.31 5.79
CA MET A 144 -2.34 -18.94 4.52
C MET A 144 -2.31 -20.46 4.60
N GLU A 145 -1.29 -21.02 5.27
CA GLU A 145 -1.23 -22.46 5.49
C GLU A 145 -2.35 -22.93 6.43
N ALA A 146 -2.69 -22.13 7.45
CA ALA A 146 -3.84 -22.38 8.33
C ALA A 146 -5.16 -22.38 7.53
N GLU A 147 -5.36 -21.46 6.58
CA GLU A 147 -6.51 -21.47 5.66
C GLU A 147 -6.57 -22.72 4.76
N ARG A 148 -5.41 -23.29 4.41
CA ARG A 148 -5.36 -24.54 3.65
C ARG A 148 -5.72 -25.73 4.55
N LEU A 149 -5.31 -25.71 5.81
CA LEU A 149 -5.56 -26.78 6.78
C LEU A 149 -7.01 -26.76 7.27
N PHE A 150 -7.48 -25.62 7.76
CA PHE A 150 -8.82 -25.43 8.33
C PHE A 150 -9.76 -24.83 7.29
N LYS A 151 -10.80 -25.57 6.90
CA LYS A 151 -11.76 -25.13 5.86
C LYS A 151 -12.80 -24.17 6.40
N THR A 152 -13.06 -24.21 7.70
CA THR A 152 -14.09 -23.40 8.35
C THR A 152 -13.56 -22.71 9.61
N PRO A 153 -14.14 -21.56 10.01
CA PRO A 153 -13.76 -20.90 11.26
C PRO A 153 -13.97 -21.80 12.49
N TYR A 154 -14.97 -22.69 12.42
CA TYR A 154 -15.25 -23.66 13.48
C TYR A 154 -14.11 -24.67 13.64
N GLU A 155 -13.58 -25.20 12.53
CA GLU A 155 -12.40 -26.09 12.55
C GLU A 155 -11.18 -25.38 13.14
N LEU A 156 -10.94 -24.12 12.77
CA LEU A 156 -9.84 -23.35 13.35
C LEU A 156 -10.03 -23.16 14.87
N ALA A 157 -11.24 -22.81 15.32
CA ALA A 157 -11.53 -22.60 16.73
C ALA A 157 -11.46 -23.90 17.56
N SER A 158 -11.74 -25.05 16.94
CA SER A 158 -11.71 -26.37 17.58
C SER A 158 -10.38 -27.10 17.42
N SER A 159 -9.38 -26.46 16.81
CA SER A 159 -8.07 -27.06 16.55
C SER A 159 -7.26 -27.30 17.82
N ASP A 160 -6.30 -28.24 17.76
CA ASP A 160 -5.39 -28.58 18.85
C ASP A 160 -3.92 -28.25 18.55
N GLU A 161 -3.02 -28.47 19.52
CA GLU A 161 -1.58 -28.17 19.33
C GLU A 161 -0.98 -29.00 18.19
N HIS A 162 -1.50 -30.20 17.93
CA HIS A 162 -0.98 -31.12 16.93
C HIS A 162 -1.31 -30.62 15.52
N ASP A 163 -2.54 -30.13 15.31
CA ASP A 163 -2.96 -29.53 14.05
C ASP A 163 -2.02 -28.39 13.65
N TRP A 164 -1.72 -27.47 14.56
CA TRP A 164 -0.86 -26.32 14.28
C TRP A 164 0.61 -26.69 14.05
N ILE A 165 1.12 -27.77 14.67
CA ILE A 165 2.48 -28.26 14.40
C ILE A 165 2.62 -28.76 12.96
N THR A 166 1.52 -29.19 12.32
CA THR A 166 1.57 -29.61 10.90
C THR A 166 1.80 -28.45 9.94
N VAL A 167 1.57 -27.21 10.37
CA VAL A 167 1.78 -26.02 9.56
C VAL A 167 3.29 -25.73 9.41
N PRO A 168 3.84 -25.69 8.17
CA PRO A 168 5.27 -25.48 7.96
C PRO A 168 5.78 -24.17 8.59
N GLY A 169 6.73 -24.28 9.50
CA GLY A 169 7.33 -23.14 10.22
C GLY A 169 6.78 -22.91 11.63
N ILE A 170 5.74 -23.64 12.05
CA ILE A 170 5.21 -23.58 13.41
C ILE A 170 5.81 -24.71 14.26
N GLY A 171 6.64 -24.34 15.24
CA GLY A 171 7.17 -25.27 16.23
C GLY A 171 6.25 -25.44 17.44
N ALA A 172 6.49 -26.47 18.26
CA ALA A 172 5.66 -26.80 19.42
C ALA A 172 5.42 -25.63 20.39
N LYS A 173 6.44 -24.77 20.61
CA LYS A 173 6.30 -23.58 21.46
C LYS A 173 5.27 -22.59 20.91
N LEU A 174 5.31 -22.35 19.60
CA LEU A 174 4.39 -21.42 18.94
C LEU A 174 2.98 -22.02 18.86
N ALA A 175 2.86 -23.31 18.52
CA ALA A 175 1.57 -24.02 18.51
C ALA A 175 0.85 -23.94 19.86
N ARG A 176 1.57 -24.19 20.96
CA ARG A 176 1.01 -24.02 22.32
C ARG A 176 0.55 -22.60 22.60
N SER A 177 1.32 -21.59 22.17
CA SER A 177 0.95 -20.18 22.33
C SER A 177 -0.30 -19.80 21.51
N ILE A 178 -0.47 -20.41 20.34
CA ILE A 178 -1.64 -20.22 19.48
C ILE A 178 -2.89 -20.81 20.13
N ILE A 179 -2.82 -22.07 20.54
CA ILE A 179 -3.94 -22.77 21.21
C ILE A 179 -4.34 -22.05 22.49
N LYS A 180 -3.36 -21.59 23.27
CA LYS A 180 -3.61 -20.75 24.44
C LYS A 180 -4.45 -19.53 24.08
N GLN A 181 -4.11 -18.78 23.03
CA GLN A 181 -4.87 -17.59 22.59
C GLN A 181 -6.25 -17.93 22.02
N ILE A 182 -6.44 -19.08 21.37
CA ILE A 182 -7.74 -19.48 20.80
C ILE A 182 -8.73 -19.83 21.91
N HIS A 183 -8.27 -20.53 22.95
CA HIS A 183 -9.14 -21.06 24.01
C HIS A 183 -9.18 -20.22 25.28
N GLU A 184 -8.21 -19.31 25.49
CA GLU A 184 -8.31 -18.32 26.57
C GLU A 184 -9.40 -17.31 26.22
N THR A 185 -10.54 -17.49 26.88
CA THR A 185 -11.60 -16.48 26.95
C THR A 185 -11.16 -15.45 27.99
N GLU A 186 -11.05 -14.18 27.61
CA GLU A 186 -10.98 -13.09 28.59
C GLU A 186 -12.20 -13.10 29.52
#